data_AF-A0A7Y6YF42-F1
#
_entry.id   AF-A0A7Y6YF42-F1
#
_cell.length_a   1.000
_cell.length_b   1.000
_cell.length_c   1.000
_cell.angle_alpha   90.00
_cell.angle_beta   90.00
_cell.angle_gamma   90.00
#
_symmetry.space_group_name_H-M   'P 1'
#
loop_
_entity.id
_entity.type
_entity.pdbx_description
1 polymer ?
#
loop_
_entity_poly.entity_id
_entity_poly.type
_entity_poly.pdbx_seq_one_letter_code
_entity_poly.pdbx_strand_id
1 'polypeptide(L)'
;MNLGDEKRYRLRIDEKVVGYMRKIGKQSFFFSRDSFWWSGRKIDYQDVDEWTGYFDKNRTPIYEWDILHFKVDPDGEYEDGVVLWESRQKRFVIRKVNEAIHFPFETDGLQLFDPRQLEVFSYLFINPELIDELGLNEH
;
A
#
# COMPACT_ATOMS: atom_id res chain seq x y z
N MET A 1 -22.20 0.20 17.33
CA MET A 1 -21.23 -0.91 17.39
C MET A 1 -19.87 -0.35 17.06
N ASN A 2 -18.94 -0.37 18.01
CA ASN A 2 -17.56 -0.02 17.74
C ASN A 2 -16.90 -1.29 17.18
N LEU A 3 -16.94 -1.46 15.85
CA LEU A 3 -16.15 -2.48 15.18
C LEU A 3 -14.70 -2.05 15.42
N GLY A 4 -13.99 -2.70 16.34
CA GLY A 4 -12.60 -2.33 16.66
C GLY A 4 -11.74 -2.21 15.41
N ASP A 5 -10.63 -1.48 15.50
CA ASP A 5 -9.78 -1.11 14.36
C ASP A 5 -9.68 -2.22 13.29
N GLU A 6 -10.20 -1.92 12.10
CA GLU A 6 -10.14 -2.81 10.95
C GLU A 6 -8.83 -2.56 10.21
N LYS A 7 -7.99 -3.59 10.14
CA LYS A 7 -6.83 -3.59 9.25
C LYS A 7 -7.12 -4.41 8.00
N ARG A 8 -6.67 -3.93 6.85
CA ARG A 8 -6.77 -4.64 5.58
C ARG A 8 -5.40 -4.98 5.04
N TYR A 9 -5.31 -6.13 4.39
CA TYR A 9 -4.09 -6.64 3.81
C TYR A 9 -4.36 -7.20 2.42
N ARG A 10 -3.40 -7.03 1.52
CA ARG A 10 -3.27 -7.77 0.28
C ARG A 10 -2.41 -9.00 0.56
N LEU A 11 -2.81 -10.15 0.03
CA LEU A 11 -2.14 -11.43 0.24
C LEU A 11 -1.40 -11.83 -1.02
N ARG A 12 -0.14 -12.27 -0.88
CA ARG A 12 0.71 -12.64 -2.02
C ARG A 12 1.34 -14.03 -1.88
N ILE A 13 1.58 -14.65 -3.02
CA ILE A 13 2.50 -15.78 -3.19
C ILE A 13 3.43 -15.37 -4.33
N ASP A 14 4.72 -15.26 -4.04
CA ASP A 14 5.72 -14.69 -4.93
C ASP A 14 5.24 -13.32 -5.49
N GLU A 15 5.20 -13.21 -6.81
CA GLU A 15 4.82 -12.02 -7.59
C GLU A 15 3.29 -11.86 -7.78
N LYS A 16 2.47 -12.73 -7.17
CA LYS A 16 1.03 -12.80 -7.46
C LYS A 16 0.18 -12.47 -6.26
N VAL A 17 -0.79 -11.59 -6.49
CA VAL A 17 -1.89 -11.34 -5.54
C VAL A 17 -2.85 -12.53 -5.57
N VAL A 18 -3.04 -13.17 -4.41
CA VAL A 18 -3.90 -14.36 -4.27
C VAL A 18 -5.20 -14.08 -3.52
N GLY A 19 -5.29 -12.90 -2.90
CA GLY A 19 -6.51 -12.42 -2.25
C GLY A 19 -6.24 -11.28 -1.28
N TYR A 20 -7.17 -11.11 -0.35
CA TYR A 20 -7.19 -10.03 0.62
C TYR A 20 -7.64 -10.56 1.98
N MET A 21 -7.17 -9.92 3.04
CA MET A 21 -7.53 -10.23 4.41
C MET A 21 -8.02 -8.97 5.14
N ARG A 22 -9.10 -9.11 5.91
CA ARG A 22 -9.56 -8.13 6.89
C ARG A 22 -9.33 -8.70 8.27
N LYS A 23 -8.66 -7.93 9.13
CA LYS A 23 -8.49 -8.21 10.54
C LYS A 23 -9.32 -7.21 11.34
N ILE A 24 -10.32 -7.70 12.06
CA ILE A 24 -11.19 -6.88 12.91
C ILE A 24 -10.84 -7.17 14.37
N GLY A 25 -10.29 -6.17 15.05
CA GLY A 25 -9.76 -6.36 16.40
C GLY A 25 -8.61 -7.38 16.45
N LYS A 26 -8.57 -8.22 17.49
CA LYS A 26 -7.43 -9.12 17.72
C LYS A 26 -7.58 -10.52 17.11
N GLN A 27 -8.80 -11.02 16.93
CA GLN A 27 -9.05 -12.45 16.67
C GLN A 27 -9.90 -12.74 15.44
N SER A 28 -10.58 -11.74 14.87
CA SER A 28 -11.48 -11.96 13.73
C SER A 28 -10.76 -11.70 12.42
N PHE A 29 -10.62 -12.75 11.60
CA PHE A 29 -10.02 -12.70 10.27
C PHE A 29 -11.04 -13.11 9.22
N PHE A 30 -11.13 -12.31 8.17
CA PHE A 30 -11.95 -12.59 7.00
C PHE A 30 -11.09 -12.51 5.76
N PHE A 31 -11.38 -13.37 4.78
CA PHE A 31 -10.60 -13.52 3.57
C PHE A 31 -11.52 -13.37 2.35
N SER A 32 -10.96 -12.82 1.28
CA SER A 32 -11.63 -12.65 0.00
C SER A 32 -10.64 -12.83 -1.14
N ARG A 33 -11.07 -13.41 -2.28
CA ARG A 33 -10.23 -13.47 -3.49
C ARG A 33 -10.34 -12.23 -4.36
N ASP A 34 -11.42 -11.45 -4.19
CA ASP A 34 -11.79 -10.33 -5.08
C ASP A 34 -12.06 -9.02 -4.31
N SER A 35 -11.96 -9.03 -2.98
CA SER A 35 -12.27 -7.91 -2.08
C SER A 35 -13.77 -7.58 -1.93
N PHE A 36 -14.66 -8.28 -2.64
CA PHE A 36 -16.11 -8.11 -2.56
C PHE A 36 -16.77 -9.16 -1.65
N TRP A 37 -16.37 -10.42 -1.78
CA TRP A 37 -16.97 -11.53 -1.03
C TRP A 37 -16.05 -12.02 0.08
N TRP A 38 -16.47 -11.80 1.33
CA TRP A 38 -15.66 -12.09 2.52
C TRP A 38 -16.17 -13.34 3.24
N SER A 39 -15.24 -14.21 3.65
CA SER A 39 -15.56 -15.42 4.40
C SER A 39 -14.49 -15.72 5.44
N GLY A 40 -14.78 -16.61 6.39
CA GLY A 40 -13.79 -17.13 7.34
C GLY A 40 -12.82 -18.16 6.72
N ARG A 41 -12.95 -18.49 5.43
CA ARG A 41 -12.09 -19.48 4.78
C ARG A 41 -10.72 -18.89 4.50
N LYS A 42 -9.71 -19.34 5.24
CA LYS A 42 -8.32 -18.93 5.05
C LYS A 42 -7.86 -19.15 3.59
N ILE A 43 -7.14 -18.17 3.07
CA ILE A 43 -6.38 -18.25 1.81
C ILE A 43 -4.92 -18.48 2.19
N ASP A 44 -4.23 -19.36 1.47
CA ASP A 44 -2.79 -19.55 1.65
C ASP A 44 -2.03 -18.37 1.03
N TYR A 45 -1.01 -17.88 1.73
CA TYR A 45 -0.16 -16.77 1.32
C TYR A 45 1.22 -16.90 1.97
N GLN A 46 2.22 -16.27 1.36
CA GLN A 46 3.59 -16.15 1.88
C GLN A 46 3.79 -14.75 2.48
N ASP A 47 3.34 -13.73 1.76
CA ASP A 47 3.51 -12.33 2.16
C ASP A 47 2.18 -11.61 2.32
N VAL A 48 2.22 -10.51 3.07
CA VAL A 48 1.11 -9.56 3.21
C VAL A 48 1.59 -8.13 3.02
N ASP A 49 0.78 -7.33 2.33
CA ASP A 49 0.99 -5.89 2.22
C ASP A 49 -0.14 -5.17 2.96
N GLU A 50 0.19 -4.27 3.89
CA GLU A 50 -0.83 -3.54 4.66
C GLU A 50 -1.45 -2.42 3.81
N TRP A 51 -2.77 -2.27 3.92
CA TRP A 51 -3.49 -1.17 3.27
C TRP A 51 -3.16 0.14 3.98
N THR A 52 -2.81 1.16 3.22
CA THR A 52 -2.45 2.49 3.77
C THR A 52 -3.66 3.23 4.37
N GLY A 53 -4.89 2.81 4.03
CA GLY A 53 -6.13 3.54 4.32
C GLY A 53 -6.52 4.54 3.22
N TYR A 54 -5.65 4.74 2.23
CA TYR A 54 -5.86 5.67 1.13
C TYR A 54 -6.32 4.97 -0.14
N PHE A 55 -6.90 5.76 -1.05
CA PHE A 55 -7.33 5.36 -2.38
C PHE A 55 -6.74 6.31 -3.41
N ASP A 56 -6.53 5.78 -4.62
CA ASP A 56 -6.12 6.57 -5.78
C ASP A 56 -7.33 7.25 -6.47
N LYS A 57 -7.08 7.96 -7.58
CA LYS A 57 -8.11 8.67 -8.36
C LYS A 57 -9.20 7.75 -8.92
N ASN A 58 -8.90 6.46 -9.10
CA ASN A 58 -9.80 5.44 -9.63
C ASN A 58 -10.50 4.65 -8.51
N ARG A 59 -10.34 5.05 -7.23
CA ARG A 59 -10.80 4.32 -6.04
C ARG A 59 -10.14 2.96 -5.86
N THR A 60 -8.94 2.78 -6.38
CA THR A 60 -8.08 1.62 -6.10
C THR A 60 -7.47 1.81 -4.71
N PRO A 61 -7.61 0.84 -3.78
CA PRO A 61 -6.96 0.94 -2.48
C PRO A 61 -5.44 0.84 -2.65
N ILE A 62 -4.71 1.71 -1.96
CA ILE A 62 -3.25 1.80 -2.03
C ILE A 62 -2.64 0.97 -0.91
N TYR A 63 -1.85 -0.03 -1.26
CA TYR A 63 -1.16 -0.93 -0.35
C TYR A 63 0.34 -0.59 -0.26
N GLU A 64 0.99 -1.10 0.79
CA GLU A 64 2.44 -1.20 0.81
C GLU A 64 2.95 -1.94 -0.44
N TRP A 65 4.14 -1.58 -0.92
CA TRP A 65 4.75 -2.09 -2.15
C TRP A 65 4.03 -1.70 -3.45
N ASP A 66 3.06 -0.78 -3.41
CA ASP A 66 2.51 -0.19 -4.64
C ASP A 66 3.48 0.83 -5.24
N ILE A 67 3.56 0.83 -6.58
CA ILE A 67 4.19 1.90 -7.35
C ILE A 67 3.07 2.78 -7.90
N LEU A 68 3.22 4.08 -7.67
CA LEU A 68 2.23 5.08 -8.00
C LEU A 68 2.84 6.27 -8.72
N HIS A 69 2.05 6.85 -9.62
CA HIS A 69 2.26 8.19 -10.12
C HIS A 69 1.63 9.16 -9.11
N PHE A 70 2.40 10.14 -8.66
CA PHE A 70 1.91 11.15 -7.73
C PHE A 70 2.32 12.57 -8.11
N LYS A 71 1.56 13.54 -7.61
CA LYS A 71 1.94 14.96 -7.68
C LYS A 71 2.07 15.54 -6.27
N VAL A 72 3.21 16.16 -6.00
CA VAL A 72 3.40 16.95 -4.75
C VAL A 72 2.69 18.30 -4.87
N ASP A 73 2.80 18.93 -6.03
CA ASP A 73 2.07 20.16 -6.38
C ASP A 73 0.92 19.81 -7.35
N PRO A 74 -0.34 20.18 -7.06
CA PRO A 74 -1.46 19.99 -7.99
C PRO A 74 -1.18 20.43 -9.44
N ASP A 75 -0.41 21.51 -9.61
CA ASP A 75 -0.05 22.09 -10.90
C ASP A 75 1.29 21.56 -11.44
N GLY A 76 1.97 20.69 -10.68
CA GLY A 76 3.23 20.08 -11.04
C GLY A 76 3.12 18.87 -11.98
N GLU A 77 4.27 18.32 -12.33
CA GLU A 77 4.39 17.07 -13.11
C GLU A 77 4.12 15.85 -12.23
N TYR A 78 3.72 14.74 -12.87
CA TYR A 78 3.65 13.45 -12.18
C TYR A 78 5.06 12.90 -11.96
N GLU A 79 5.27 12.36 -10.77
CA GLU A 79 6.48 11.68 -10.37
C GLU A 79 6.17 10.23 -9.98
N ASP A 80 7.18 9.36 -10.08
CA ASP A 80 7.05 7.96 -9.70
C ASP A 80 7.52 7.75 -8.27
N GLY A 81 6.70 7.04 -7.49
CA GLY A 81 7.00 6.73 -6.12
C GLY A 81 6.55 5.33 -5.70
N VAL A 82 7.19 4.81 -4.67
CA VAL A 82 6.88 3.52 -4.07
C VAL A 82 6.35 3.72 -2.66
N VAL A 83 5.28 3.02 -2.32
CA VAL A 83 4.71 3.02 -0.98
C VAL A 83 5.49 2.09 -0.06
N LEU A 84 6.05 2.65 1.00
CA LEU A 84 6.83 1.92 1.99
C LEU A 84 6.37 2.25 3.41
N TRP A 85 6.58 1.31 4.33
CA TRP A 85 6.40 1.54 5.76
C TRP A 85 7.65 2.16 6.39
N GLU A 86 7.52 3.35 6.96
CA GLU A 86 8.59 4.01 7.71
C GLU A 86 8.55 3.58 9.19
N SER A 87 9.37 2.58 9.55
CA SER A 87 9.40 2.00 10.90
C SER A 87 9.71 3.01 12.03
N ARG A 88 10.48 4.07 11.75
CA ARG A 88 10.85 5.09 12.76
C ARG A 88 9.65 5.90 13.23
N GLN A 89 8.79 6.32 12.29
CA GLN A 89 7.63 7.16 12.58
C GLN A 89 6.32 6.36 12.57
N LYS A 90 6.37 5.07 12.25
CA LYS A 90 5.23 4.14 12.19
C LYS A 90 4.11 4.64 11.28
N ARG A 91 4.48 5.01 10.05
CA ARG A 91 3.56 5.54 9.05
C ARG A 91 3.94 5.09 7.65
N PHE A 92 2.99 5.16 6.73
CA PHE A 92 3.25 4.95 5.31
C PHE A 92 3.82 6.22 4.68
N VAL A 93 4.78 6.04 3.78
CA VAL A 93 5.41 7.09 2.99
C VAL A 93 5.50 6.67 1.53
N ILE A 94 5.48 7.65 0.64
CA ILE A 94 5.82 7.51 -0.77
C ILE A 94 7.29 7.89 -0.91
N ARG A 95 8.15 6.93 -1.27
CA ARG A 95 9.55 7.19 -1.61
C ARG A 95 9.65 7.43 -3.12
N LYS A 96 10.24 8.54 -3.55
CA LYS A 96 10.50 8.78 -4.98
C LYS A 96 11.42 7.70 -5.55
N VAL A 97 11.16 7.26 -6.77
CA VAL A 97 12.00 6.27 -7.47
C VAL A 97 13.37 6.86 -7.79
N ASN A 98 13.40 8.08 -8.33
CA ASN A 98 14.63 8.73 -8.81
C ASN A 98 15.41 9.48 -7.72
N GLU A 99 14.83 9.67 -6.54
CA GLU A 99 15.39 10.50 -5.47
C GLU A 99 15.13 9.86 -4.10
N ALA A 100 16.08 9.96 -3.17
CA ALA A 100 15.93 9.42 -1.81
C ALA A 100 15.03 10.29 -0.91
N ILE A 101 13.95 10.85 -1.46
CA ILE A 101 12.98 11.70 -0.78
C ILE A 101 11.73 10.88 -0.43
N HIS A 102 11.23 11.09 0.78
CA HIS A 102 10.06 10.40 1.32
C HIS A 102 8.96 11.41 1.64
N PHE A 103 7.75 11.16 1.17
CA PHE A 103 6.58 11.97 1.42
C PHE A 103 5.57 11.17 2.24
N PRO A 104 5.21 11.60 3.46
CA PRO A 104 4.19 10.90 4.23
C PRO A 104 2.79 11.11 3.61
N PHE A 105 1.89 10.14 3.77
CA PHE A 105 0.49 10.32 3.37
C PHE A 105 -0.24 11.34 4.27
N GLU A 106 0.19 11.45 5.53
CA GLU A 106 -0.40 12.32 6.54
C GLU A 106 0.69 13.00 7.38
N THR A 107 0.47 14.27 7.72
CA THR A 107 1.24 14.97 8.76
C THR A 107 0.27 15.70 9.70
N ASP A 108 0.43 15.52 11.01
CA ASP A 108 -0.37 16.20 12.04
C ASP A 108 -1.91 16.11 11.82
N GLY A 109 -2.40 14.99 11.31
CA GLY A 109 -3.83 14.78 11.01
C GLY A 109 -4.30 15.35 9.68
N LEU A 110 -3.41 15.94 8.88
CA LEU A 110 -3.71 16.48 7.56
C LEU A 110 -3.21 15.53 6.47
N GLN A 111 -4.10 15.15 5.56
CA GLN A 111 -3.75 14.40 4.36
C GLN A 111 -2.93 15.28 3.43
N LEU A 112 -1.73 14.82 3.04
CA LEU A 112 -0.84 15.58 2.17
C LEU A 112 -1.15 15.41 0.68
N PHE A 113 -1.89 14.37 0.32
CA PHE A 113 -2.25 14.06 -1.06
C PHE A 113 -3.76 14.02 -1.24
N ASP A 114 -4.23 14.69 -2.29
CA ASP A 114 -5.58 14.48 -2.80
C ASP A 114 -5.60 13.17 -3.60
N PRO A 115 -6.63 12.30 -3.45
CA PRO A 115 -6.74 11.08 -4.24
C PRO A 115 -6.60 11.29 -5.75
N ARG A 116 -7.01 12.45 -6.29
CA ARG A 116 -6.87 12.79 -7.71
C ARG A 116 -5.43 12.94 -8.17
N GLN A 117 -4.50 13.18 -7.24
CA GLN A 117 -3.08 13.28 -7.50
C GLN A 117 -2.39 11.93 -7.48
N LEU A 118 -3.05 10.86 -7.05
CA LEU A 118 -2.48 9.52 -6.91
C LEU A 118 -3.06 8.57 -7.97
N GLU A 119 -2.21 7.76 -8.58
CA GLU A 119 -2.60 6.69 -9.49
C GLU A 119 -1.70 5.48 -9.29
N VAL A 120 -2.27 4.35 -8.88
CA VAL A 120 -1.51 3.09 -8.80
C VAL A 120 -1.37 2.51 -10.20
N PHE A 121 -0.15 2.18 -10.61
CA PHE A 121 0.09 1.64 -11.96
C PHE A 121 0.90 0.34 -11.97
N SER A 122 1.66 0.03 -10.91
CA SER A 122 2.46 -1.19 -10.83
C SER A 122 2.74 -1.59 -9.37
N TYR A 123 3.48 -2.67 -9.19
CA TYR A 123 3.82 -3.22 -7.87
C TYR A 123 5.32 -3.44 -7.75
N LEU A 124 5.93 -3.05 -6.64
CA LEU A 124 7.37 -3.17 -6.48
C LEU A 124 7.84 -4.64 -6.51
N PHE A 125 7.04 -5.57 -5.98
CA PHE A 125 7.37 -7.00 -5.93
C PHE A 125 7.38 -7.71 -7.31
N ILE A 126 6.96 -7.07 -8.40
CA ILE A 126 7.12 -7.60 -9.77
C ILE A 126 8.21 -6.89 -10.57
N ASN A 127 8.90 -5.91 -9.97
CA ASN A 127 9.99 -5.13 -10.57
C ASN A 127 11.25 -5.31 -9.72
N PRO A 128 11.91 -6.49 -9.75
CA PRO A 128 13.06 -6.79 -8.89
C PRO A 128 14.24 -5.83 -9.13
N GLU A 129 14.44 -5.37 -10.36
CA GLU A 129 15.46 -4.36 -10.68
C GLU A 129 15.28 -3.06 -9.89
N LEU A 130 14.03 -2.65 -9.67
CA LEU A 130 13.72 -1.44 -8.90
C LEU A 130 13.95 -1.67 -7.40
N ILE A 131 13.77 -2.88 -6.90
CA ILE A 131 14.11 -3.24 -5.50
C ILE A 131 15.62 -3.10 -5.28
N ASP A 132 16.42 -3.61 -6.21
CA ASP A 132 17.89 -3.52 -6.19
C ASP A 132 18.34 -2.05 -6.19
N GLU A 133 17.81 -1.23 -7.11
CA GLU A 133 18.14 0.19 -7.24
C GLU A 133 17.76 0.99 -5.98
N LEU A 134 16.63 0.65 -5.37
CA LEU A 134 16.18 1.29 -4.14
C LEU A 134 16.95 0.79 -2.90
N GLY A 135 17.77 -0.26 -3.03
CA GLY A 135 18.51 -0.86 -1.93
C GLY A 135 17.60 -1.50 -0.88
N LEU A 136 16.47 -2.06 -1.33
CA LEU A 136 15.44 -2.67 -0.47
C LEU A 136 15.61 -4.19 -0.31
N ASN A 137 16.64 -4.77 -0.92
CA ASN A 137 16.99 -6.17 -0.68
C ASN A 137 17.43 -6.36 0.77
N GLU A 138 16.63 -7.06 1.54
CA GLU A 138 17.10 -7.65 2.79
C GLU A 138 18.08 -8.79 2.46
N HIS A 139 19.34 -8.63 2.90
CA HIS A 139 20.36 -9.68 2.84
C HIS A 139 20.11 -10.78 3.87
#